data_AF-A0A317UEE6-F1
#
_entry.id   AF-A0A317UEE6-F1
#
_cell.length_a   1.000
_cell.length_b   1.000
_cell.length_c   1.000
_cell.angle_alpha   90.00
_cell.angle_beta   90.00
_cell.angle_gamma   90.00
#
_symmetry.space_group_name_H-M   'P 1'
#
loop_
_entity.id
_entity.type
_entity.pdbx_description
1 polymer ?
#
loop_
_entity_poly.entity_id
_entity_poly.type
_entity_poly.pdbx_seq_one_letter_code
_entity_poly.pdbx_strand_id
1 'polypeptide(L)' 'MKEPFYYTEGAEIEMFIDGKWTRGKVVNGYRFRDGLITMETAEGRRVWCGEASGAWREPERSSS' A
#
# COMPACT_ATOMS: atom_id res chain seq x y z
N MET A 1 15.19 1.09 14.36
CA MET A 1 14.53 1.64 13.16
C MET A 1 13.03 1.58 13.37
N LYS A 2 12.28 2.62 13.01
CA LYS A 2 10.81 2.56 13.00
C LYS A 2 10.40 1.67 11.83
N GLU A 3 9.48 0.74 12.08
CA GLU A 3 8.95 -0.14 11.03
C GLU A 3 8.18 0.70 9.98
N PRO A 4 8.35 0.45 8.68
CA PRO A 4 7.57 1.13 7.65
C PRO A 4 6.08 0.91 7.84
N PHE A 5 5.26 1.95 7.58
CA PHE A 5 3.80 1.87 7.78
C PHE A 5 3.16 0.77 6.92
N TYR A 6 3.72 0.49 5.73
CA TYR A 6 3.22 -0.55 4.83
C TYR A 6 3.48 -1.99 5.30
N TYR A 7 4.05 -2.16 6.49
CA TYR A 7 4.09 -3.43 7.24
C TYR A 7 3.03 -3.52 8.34
N THR A 8 2.10 -2.57 8.39
CA THR A 8 0.96 -2.57 9.30
C THR A 8 -0.29 -2.93 8.52
N GLU A 9 -0.88 -4.10 8.80
CA GLU A 9 -2.16 -4.49 8.20
C GLU A 9 -3.26 -3.48 8.58
N GLY A 10 -4.13 -3.18 7.62
CA GLY A 10 -5.19 -2.19 7.76
C GLY A 10 -4.74 -0.74 7.64
N ALA A 11 -3.43 -0.46 7.59
CA ALA A 11 -2.95 0.89 7.31
C ALA A 11 -3.37 1.34 5.91
N GLU A 12 -3.76 2.60 5.80
CA GLU A 12 -4.11 3.17 4.50
C GLU A 12 -2.86 3.39 3.66
N ILE A 13 -2.98 3.13 2.37
CA ILE A 13 -1.91 3.28 1.39
C ILE A 13 -2.48 3.74 0.06
N GLU A 14 -1.71 4.51 -0.69
CA GLU A 14 -1.99 4.77 -2.10
C GLU A 14 -0.96 4.06 -2.97
N MET A 15 -1.41 3.42 -4.04
CA MET A 15 -0.56 2.81 -5.06
C MET A 15 -0.87 3.41 -6.43
N PHE A 16 0.16 3.58 -7.25
CA PHE A 16 -0.01 4.04 -8.62
C PHE A 16 -0.37 2.87 -9.52
N ILE A 17 -1.62 2.81 -9.96
CA ILE A 17 -2.23 1.69 -10.68
C ILE A 17 -2.89 2.24 -11.92
N ASP A 18 -2.55 1.72 -13.10
CA ASP A 18 -3.17 2.09 -14.38
C ASP A 18 -3.19 3.62 -14.62
N GLY A 19 -2.11 4.31 -14.25
CA GLY A 19 -1.97 5.76 -14.45
C GLY A 19 -2.62 6.64 -13.38
N LYS A 20 -3.21 6.06 -12.33
CA LYS A 20 -3.88 6.79 -11.24
C LYS A 20 -3.40 6.34 -9.85
N TRP A 21 -3.29 7.28 -8.93
CA TRP A 21 -3.16 6.95 -7.50
C TRP A 21 -4.48 6.39 -7.00
N THR A 22 -4.43 5.17 -6.51
CA THR A 22 -5.60 4.45 -5.98
C THR A 22 -5.37 4.16 -4.52
N ARG A 23 -6.35 4.52 -3.68
CA ARG A 23 -6.30 4.30 -2.23
C ARG A 23 -6.84 2.92 -1.87
N GLY A 24 -6.25 2.32 -0.84
CA GLY A 24 -6.68 1.06 -0.27
C GLY A 24 -6.06 0.84 1.10
N LYS A 25 -6.08 -0.42 1.54
CA LYS A 25 -5.51 -0.84 2.81
C LYS A 25 -4.43 -1.89 2.59
N VAL A 26 -3.37 -1.82 3.39
CA VAL A 26 -2.35 -2.86 3.44
C VAL A 26 -2.97 -4.14 3.98
N VAL A 27 -2.71 -5.27 3.32
CA VAL A 27 -3.12 -6.60 3.77
C VAL A 27 -1.93 -7.56 3.76
N ASN A 28 -1.94 -8.57 4.62
CA ASN A 28 -0.94 -9.63 4.58
C ASN A 28 -1.17 -10.52 3.35
N GLY A 29 -0.34 -10.30 2.32
CA GLY A 29 -0.38 -11.01 1.03
C GLY A 29 0.75 -12.00 0.83
N TYR A 30 0.92 -12.44 -0.41
CA TYR A 30 1.79 -13.54 -0.83
C TYR A 30 3.28 -13.41 -0.45
N ARG A 31 3.79 -12.18 -0.18
CA ARG A 31 5.16 -11.89 0.27
C ARG A 31 5.24 -10.67 1.21
N PHE A 32 4.38 -10.63 2.22
CA PHE A 32 4.36 -9.55 3.19
C PHE A 32 5.70 -9.46 3.95
N ARG A 33 6.28 -8.25 4.03
CA ARG A 33 7.60 -7.98 4.63
C ARG A 33 8.78 -8.65 3.92
N ASP A 34 8.59 -9.02 2.66
CA ASP A 34 9.59 -9.66 1.82
C ASP A 34 9.70 -8.99 0.44
N GLY A 35 9.81 -7.65 0.46
CA GLY A 35 10.03 -6.83 -0.74
C GLY A 35 8.76 -6.49 -1.53
N LEU A 36 7.59 -6.93 -1.06
CA LEU A 36 6.31 -6.76 -1.74
C LEU A 36 5.24 -6.19 -0.80
N ILE A 37 4.66 -5.07 -1.20
CA ILE A 37 3.50 -4.48 -0.55
C ILE A 37 2.24 -5.01 -1.23
N THR A 38 1.28 -5.47 -0.43
CA THR A 38 -0.04 -5.86 -0.93
C THR A 38 -1.08 -4.89 -0.41
N MET A 39 -1.82 -4.27 -1.33
CA MET A 39 -2.97 -3.42 -1.03
C MET A 39 -4.25 -4.11 -1.47
N GLU A 40 -5.29 -4.03 -0.64
CA GLU A 40 -6.67 -4.29 -1.03
C GLU A 40 -7.40 -2.95 -1.26
N THR A 41 -7.94 -2.79 -2.46
CA THR A 41 -8.77 -1.62 -2.84
C THR A 41 -10.14 -1.70 -2.17
N ALA A 42 -10.89 -0.58 -2.18
CA ALA A 42 -12.26 -0.54 -1.68
C ALA A 42 -13.21 -1.55 -2.39
N GLU A 43 -12.88 -1.94 -3.62
CA GLU A 43 -13.63 -2.92 -4.41
C GLU A 43 -13.24 -4.38 -4.12
N GLY A 44 -12.31 -4.62 -3.17
CA GLY A 44 -11.81 -5.96 -2.83
C GLY A 44 -10.75 -6.49 -3.81
N ARG A 45 -10.36 -5.72 -4.83
CA ARG A 45 -9.23 -6.07 -5.71
C ARG A 45 -7.92 -5.95 -4.93
N ARG A 46 -7.08 -6.99 -5.02
CA ARG A 46 -5.72 -7.00 -4.49
C ARG A 46 -4.71 -6.56 -5.53
N VAL A 47 -3.80 -5.68 -5.13
CA VAL A 47 -2.74 -5.15 -5.98
C VAL A 47 -1.42 -5.27 -5.25
N TRP A 48 -0.38 -5.63 -6.00
CA TRP A 48 0.97 -5.81 -5.49
C TRP A 48 1.91 -4.77 -6.07
N CYS A 49 2.81 -4.29 -5.24
CA CYS A 49 3.80 -3.30 -5.61
C CYS A 49 5.12 -3.63 -4.91
N GLY A 50 6.22 -3.61 -5.66
CA GLY A 50 7.54 -3.80 -5.06
C GLY A 50 7.89 -2.64 -4.15
N GLU A 51 8.47 -2.89 -2.99
CA GLU A 51 8.87 -1.84 -2.03
C GLU A 51 9.82 -0.82 -2.66
N ALA A 52 10.71 -1.26 -3.55
CA ALA A 52 11.68 -0.42 -4.25
C ALA A 52 11.13 0.33 -5.48
N SER A 53 9.86 0.13 -5.85
CA SER A 53 9.30 0.67 -7.09
C SER A 53 9.03 2.19 -7.06
N GLY A 54 8.85 2.77 -5.87
CA GLY A 54 8.36 4.14 -5.71
C GLY A 54 6.89 4.35 -6.14
N ALA A 55 6.18 3.29 -6.55
CA ALA A 55 4.78 3.34 -7.00
C ALA A 55 3.77 3.17 -5.84
N TRP A 56 4.14 3.63 -4.65
CA TRP A 56 3.32 3.61 -3.44
C TRP A 56 3.66 4.81 -2.55
N ARG A 57 2.71 5.26 -1.73
CA ARG A 57 2.91 6.35 -0.76
C ARG A 57 1.95 6.24 0.42
N GLU A 58 2.32 6.86 1.54
CA GLU A 58 1.38 7.13 2.62
C GLU A 58 0.34 8.15 2.10
N PRO A 59 -0.97 7.94 2.33
CA PRO A 59 -1.98 8.89 1.89
C PRO A 59 -1.77 10.23 2.58
N GLU A 60 -1.92 11.33 1.84
CA GLU A 60 -1.94 12.65 2.45
C GLU A 60 -3.12 12.71 3.42
N ARG A 61 -2.83 12.83 4.72
CA ARG A 61 -3.85 13.21 5.70
C ARG A 61 -4.10 14.68 5.47
N SER A 62 -5.25 15.02 4.89
CA SER A 62 -5.77 16.38 4.98
C SER A 62 -5.88 16.69 6.47
N SER A 63 -4.98 17.54 6.97
CA SER A 63 -5.07 18.12 8.29
C SER A 63 -6.30 19.02 8.29
N SER A 64 -7.43 18.49 8.76
CA SER A 64 -8.61 19.29 9.11
C SER A 64 -8.41 19.98 10.45
#